data_AF-A0A834IY30-F1
#
_entry.id   AF-A0A834IY30-F1
#
_cell.length_a   1.000
_cell.length_b   1.000
_cell.length_c   1.000
_cell.angle_alpha   90.00
_cell.angle_beta   90.00
_cell.angle_gamma   90.00
#
_symmetry.space_group_name_H-M   'P 1'
#
loop_
_entity.id
_entity.type
_entity.pdbx_description
1 polymer ?
#
loop_
_entity_poly.entity_id
_entity_poly.type
_entity_poly.pdbx_seq_one_letter_code
_entity_poly.pdbx_strand_id
1 'polypeptide(L)'
;MAAYYWVDSHSSYGVPSTALRGGHDIDGAEIFVGRAFHEGDWLPAKVIPDKRIAYVAYGGSEHMKHDYQFAAYLQTIWNAVLPDMFIGIGGLFDL
;
A
#
# COMPACT_ATOMS: atom_id res chain seq x y z
N MET A 1 5.33 -10.80 -12.63
CA MET A 1 5.71 -10.72 -11.20
C MET A 1 5.08 -9.47 -10.61
N ALA A 2 4.38 -9.58 -9.48
CA ALA A 2 3.91 -8.41 -8.75
C ALA A 2 5.13 -7.76 -8.06
N ALA A 3 5.39 -6.49 -8.36
CA ALA A 3 6.38 -5.72 -7.63
C ALA A 3 5.71 -5.07 -6.42
N TYR A 4 6.40 -5.05 -5.28
CA TYR A 4 5.96 -4.38 -4.07
C TYR A 4 6.96 -3.28 -3.69
N TYR A 5 6.48 -2.25 -3.03
CA TYR A 5 7.29 -1.17 -2.50
C TYR A 5 6.78 -0.74 -1.13
N TRP A 6 7.62 0.01 -0.41
CA TRP A 6 7.32 0.51 0.92
C TRP A 6 6.87 1.96 0.84
N VAL A 7 5.75 2.27 1.48
CA VAL A 7 5.18 3.63 1.54
C VAL A 7 5.29 4.13 2.97
N ASP A 8 6.12 5.15 3.19
CA ASP A 8 6.20 5.84 4.48
C ASP A 8 4.84 6.39 4.89
N SER A 9 4.49 6.17 6.15
CA SER A 9 3.23 6.62 6.73
C SER A 9 3.37 6.85 8.23
N HIS A 10 2.36 7.52 8.77
CA HIS A 10 2.22 7.81 10.18
C HIS A 10 0.79 7.50 10.60
N SER A 11 0.61 7.14 11.87
CA SER A 11 -0.68 6.81 12.52
C SER A 11 -1.83 7.80 12.28
N SER A 12 -1.51 9.07 11.96
CA SER A 12 -2.50 10.11 11.68
C SER A 12 -2.93 10.19 10.21
N TYR A 13 -2.26 9.48 9.31
CA TYR A 13 -2.56 9.47 7.88
C TYR A 13 -3.45 8.28 7.50
N GLY A 14 -4.15 8.42 6.38
CA GLY A 14 -4.99 7.36 5.84
C GLY A 14 -4.18 6.21 5.24
N VAL A 15 -4.87 5.12 4.95
CA VAL A 15 -4.30 3.94 4.31
C VAL A 15 -4.16 4.18 2.79
N PRO A 16 -2.99 3.94 2.18
CA PRO A 16 -2.85 3.97 0.73
C PRO A 16 -3.78 2.95 0.06
N SER A 17 -4.39 3.31 -1.08
CA SER A 17 -5.31 2.41 -1.82
C SER A 17 -4.64 1.14 -2.34
N THR A 18 -3.31 1.17 -2.50
CA THR A 18 -2.49 0.05 -2.98
C THR A 18 -1.92 -0.82 -1.84
N ALA A 19 -2.24 -0.50 -0.58
CA ALA A 19 -1.71 -1.22 0.58
C ALA A 19 -2.21 -2.67 0.63
N LEU A 20 -1.32 -3.58 1.04
CA LEU A 20 -1.61 -5.00 1.15
C LEU A 20 -2.48 -5.28 2.39
N ARG A 21 -3.71 -5.74 2.17
CA ARG A 21 -4.56 -6.30 3.24
C ARG A 21 -3.98 -7.63 3.70
N GLY A 22 -3.71 -7.75 4.99
CA GLY A 22 -3.16 -8.94 5.64
C GLY A 22 -4.19 -9.80 6.37
N GLY A 23 -5.37 -9.26 6.68
CA GLY A 23 -6.44 -9.99 7.35
C GLY A 23 -7.31 -9.08 8.21
N HIS A 24 -7.92 -9.67 9.25
CA HIS A 24 -8.71 -8.96 10.26
C HIS A 24 -8.26 -9.38 11.65
N ASP A 25 -8.35 -8.46 12.60
CA ASP A 25 -8.15 -8.72 14.02
C ASP A 25 -9.43 -9.34 14.62
N ILE A 26 -9.35 -9.81 15.87
CA ILE A 26 -10.46 -10.49 16.56
C ILE A 26 -11.70 -9.59 16.74
N ASP A 27 -11.49 -8.28 16.81
CA ASP A 27 -12.56 -7.27 16.89
C ASP A 27 -13.12 -6.88 15.50
N GLY A 28 -12.63 -7.52 14.43
CA GLY A 28 -13.01 -7.25 13.06
C GLY A 28 -12.24 -6.10 12.39
N ALA A 29 -11.29 -5.46 13.09
CA ALA A 29 -10.51 -4.37 12.50
C ALA A 29 -9.60 -4.88 11.37
N GLU A 30 -9.50 -4.13 10.28
CA GLU A 30 -8.66 -4.50 9.15
C GLU A 30 -7.17 -4.44 9.51
N ILE A 31 -6.43 -5.47 9.12
CA ILE A 31 -4.98 -5.56 9.28
C ILE A 31 -4.32 -5.39 7.92
N PHE A 32 -3.32 -4.52 7.85
CA PHE A 32 -2.45 -4.32 6.70
C PHE A 32 -1.04 -4.80 6.98
N VAL A 33 -0.35 -5.23 5.92
CA VAL A 33 1.06 -5.60 5.99
C VAL A 33 1.91 -4.34 5.97
N GLY A 34 2.77 -4.19 6.96
CA GLY A 34 3.74 -3.11 7.00
C GLY A 34 5.06 -3.54 7.62
N ARG A 35 5.91 -2.56 7.86
CA ARG A 35 7.12 -2.69 8.69
C ARG A 35 7.35 -1.41 9.47
N ALA A 36 8.02 -1.50 10.61
CA ALA A 36 8.35 -0.35 11.43
C ALA A 36 9.75 -0.48 12.01
N PHE A 37 10.39 0.65 12.28
CA PHE A 37 11.75 0.66 12.81
C PHE A 37 11.76 0.40 14.32
N HIS A 38 12.58 -0.55 14.75
CA HIS A 38 12.73 -0.90 16.16
C HIS A 38 14.11 -1.52 16.41
N GLU A 39 14.81 -1.03 17.44
CA GLU A 39 16.12 -1.53 17.85
C GLU A 39 17.16 -1.62 16.72
N GLY A 40 17.17 -0.63 15.83
CA GLY A 40 18.15 -0.52 14.75
C GLY A 40 17.78 -1.28 13.47
N ASP A 41 16.64 -1.95 13.41
CA ASP A 41 16.21 -2.72 12.23
C ASP A 41 14.76 -2.43 11.82
N TRP A 42 14.44 -2.75 10.56
CA TRP A 42 13.11 -2.68 9.99
C TRP A 42 12.38 -4.01 10.17
N LEU A 43 11.48 -4.05 11.16
CA LEU A 43 10.76 -5.27 11.52
C LEU A 43 9.39 -5.32 10.84
N PRO A 44 8.94 -6.49 10.36
CA PRO A 44 7.56 -6.68 9.89
C PRO A 44 6.56 -6.25 10.96
N ALA A 45 5.49 -5.58 10.53
CA ALA A 45 4.48 -5.02 11.40
C ALA A 45 3.07 -5.35 10.94
N LYS A 46 2.21 -5.60 11.92
CA LYS A 46 0.75 -5.64 11.81
C LYS A 46 0.25 -4.19 11.91
N VAL A 47 -0.24 -3.59 10.82
CA VAL A 47 -0.76 -2.21 10.83
C VAL A 47 -2.27 -2.25 10.96
N ILE A 48 -2.83 -1.59 11.97
CA ILE A 48 -4.28 -1.53 12.22
C ILE A 48 -4.72 -0.06 12.18
N PRO A 49 -5.23 0.42 11.04
CA PRO A 49 -5.59 1.82 10.83
C PRO A 49 -6.65 2.33 11.81
N ASP A 50 -7.65 1.51 12.12
CA ASP A 50 -8.72 1.86 13.07
C ASP A 50 -8.19 2.13 14.49
N LYS A 51 -7.11 1.43 14.86
CA LYS A 51 -6.39 1.62 16.13
C LYS A 51 -5.28 2.69 16.03
N ARG A 52 -4.99 3.20 14.84
CA ARG A 52 -3.89 4.14 14.53
C ARG A 52 -2.52 3.65 15.04
N ILE A 53 -2.26 2.35 14.96
CA ILE A 53 -1.03 1.74 15.49
C ILE A 53 -0.54 0.64 14.56
N ALA A 54 0.78 0.56 14.39
CA ALA A 54 1.47 -0.63 13.91
C ALA A 54 2.12 -1.40 15.07
N TYR A 55 2.06 -2.72 15.04
CA TYR A 55 2.64 -3.60 16.06
C TYR A 55 3.79 -4.40 15.47
N VAL A 56 4.97 -4.31 16.09
CA VAL A 56 6.14 -5.16 15.77
C VAL A 56 6.36 -6.16 16.90
N ALA A 57 6.64 -7.41 16.55
CA ALA A 57 6.99 -8.45 17.51
C ALA A 57 8.51 -8.43 17.76
N TYR A 58 8.92 -8.16 18.99
CA TYR A 58 10.33 -8.12 19.37
C TYR A 58 10.54 -8.49 20.84
N GLY A 59 11.52 -9.35 21.10
CA GLY A 59 11.86 -9.78 22.47
C GLY A 59 10.73 -10.52 23.21
N GLY A 60 9.84 -11.20 22.48
CA GLY A 60 8.70 -11.93 23.06
C GLY A 60 7.47 -11.06 23.35
N SER A 61 7.50 -9.77 22.99
CA SER A 61 6.40 -8.83 23.22
C SER A 61 6.03 -8.07 21.94
N GLU A 62 4.81 -7.51 21.92
CA GLU A 62 4.40 -6.57 20.88
C GLU A 62 4.74 -5.13 21.27
N HIS A 63 5.31 -4.38 20.34
CA HIS A 63 5.65 -2.97 20.52
C HIS A 63 4.85 -2.10 19.56
N MET A 64 4.19 -1.09 20.10
CA MET A 64 3.40 -0.13 19.35
C MET A 64 4.29 0.88 18.63
N LYS A 65 3.94 1.21 17.38
CA LYS A 65 4.66 2.14 16.51
C LYS A 65 3.68 3.04 15.80
N HIS A 66 3.98 4.34 15.82
CA HIS A 66 3.19 5.36 15.10
C HIS A 66 3.78 5.69 13.74
N ASP A 67 5.09 5.54 13.55
CA ASP A 67 5.78 5.63 12.27
C ASP A 67 6.03 4.23 11.72
N TYR A 68 5.62 4.01 10.48
CA TYR A 68 5.71 2.71 9.82
C TYR A 68 5.63 2.89 8.30
N GLN A 69 5.90 1.80 7.58
CA GLN A 69 5.73 1.73 6.14
C GLN A 69 4.68 0.68 5.78
N PHE A 70 3.75 1.01 4.88
CA PHE A 70 2.87 0.02 4.27
C PHE A 70 3.63 -0.74 3.19
N ALA A 71 3.40 -2.05 3.12
CA ALA A 71 3.69 -2.79 1.90
C ALA A 71 2.57 -2.47 0.89
N ALA A 72 2.94 -2.04 -0.31
CA ALA A 72 1.99 -1.66 -1.35
C ALA A 72 2.32 -2.35 -2.69
N TYR A 73 1.29 -2.66 -3.48
CA TYR A 73 1.47 -3.11 -4.86
C TYR A 73 1.96 -1.96 -5.73
N LEU A 74 3.00 -2.20 -6.52
CA LEU A 74 3.34 -1.32 -7.62
C LEU A 74 2.23 -1.44 -8.68
N GLN A 75 1.36 -0.43 -8.77
CA GLN A 75 0.51 -0.26 -9.95
C GLN A 75 1.40 0.27 -11.07
N THR A 76 2.01 -0.63 -11.83
CA THR A 76 2.68 -0.22 -13.06
C THR A 76 1.61 0.09 -14.09
N ILE A 77 1.33 1.38 -14.31
CA ILE A 77 0.54 1.86 -15.45
C ILE A 77 1.35 1.73 -16.74
N TRP A 78 1.65 0.50 -17.17
CA TRP A 78 2.12 0.22 -18.54
C TRP A 78 0.97 -0.01 -19.53
N ASN A 79 -0.28 0.15 -19.10
CA ASN A 79 -1.47 0.06 -19.96
C ASN A 79 -2.28 1.36 -19.96
N ALA A 80 -1.60 2.51 -20.00
CA ALA A 80 -2.21 3.78 -20.38
C ALA A 80 -1.62 4.28 -21.71
N VAL A 81 -1.42 3.38 -22.67
CA VAL A 81 -1.53 3.78 -24.08
C VAL A 81 -3.02 3.69 -24.40
N LEU A 82 -3.64 4.86 -24.45
CA LEU A 82 -5.04 5.11 -24.76
C LEU A 82 -5.60 4.12 -25.80
N PRO A 83 -6.59 3.25 -25.49
CA PRO A 83 -7.69 3.10 -26.44
C PRO A 83 -8.43 4.44 -26.29
N ASP A 84 -8.31 5.41 -27.19
CA ASP A 84 -9.42 5.75 -28.08
C ASP A 84 -9.06 7.04 -28.83
N MET A 85 -7.78 7.28 -29.17
CA MET A 85 -7.43 8.39 -30.04
C MET A 85 -7.76 8.04 -31.48
N PHE A 86 -9.05 8.02 -31.82
CA PHE A 86 -9.51 8.30 -33.17
C PHE A 86 -9.04 9.73 -33.50
N ILE A 87 -7.87 9.86 -34.11
CA ILE A 87 -7.57 11.03 -34.93
C ILE A 87 -8.49 10.91 -36.15
N GLY A 88 -9.70 11.45 -35.99
CA GLY A 88 -10.54 11.84 -37.11
C GLY A 88 -9.87 12.99 -37.83
N ILE A 89 -8.92 12.69 -38.71
CA ILE A 89 -8.66 13.56 -39.86
C ILE A 89 -9.80 13.32 -40.85
N GLY A 90 -10.62 14.35 -41.01
CA GLY A 90 -11.83 14.29 -41.80
C GLY A 90 -11.59 14.13 -43.30
N GLY A 91 -12.71 13.91 -43.99
CA GLY A 91 -12.93 14.46 -45.32
C GLY A 91 -12.23 13.75 -46.48
N LEU A 92 -13.04 12.98 -47.21
CA LEU A 92 -13.25 13.17 -48.66
C LEU A 92 -11.99 13.32 -49.53
N PHE A 93 -11.55 12.26 -50.21
CA PHE A 93 -11.13 12.28 -51.63
C PHE A 93 -11.14 10.85 -52.22
N ASP A 94 -12.06 10.64 -53.15
CA ASP A 94 -12.04 9.84 -54.39
C ASP A 94 -11.14 8.58 -54.52
N LEU A 95 -11.76 7.39 -54.49
CA LEU A 95 -12.04 6.48 -55.63
C LEU A 95 -12.48 5.08 -55.14
#